data_AF-Q32L75-F1
#
_entry.id   AF-Q32L75-F1
#
_cell.length_a   1.000
_cell.length_b   1.000
_cell.length_c   1.000
_cell.angle_alpha   90.00
_cell.angle_beta   90.00
_cell.angle_gamma   90.00
#
_symmetry.space_group_name_H-M   'P 1'
#
loop_
_entity.id
_entity.type
_entity.pdbx_description
1 polymer ?
#
loop_
_entity_poly.entity_id
_entity_poly.type
_entity_poly.pdbx_seq_one_letter_code
_entity_poly.pdbx_strand_id
1 'polypeptide(L)'
;MSMEKMGKVEEHFQRALELKKMVHRWRNSHTHCLWQITLSQRRNPYAILRMQDTMVQELALANKQLLMVRQAALHQLFEKEHQQYQQELNEKGKAFYMERL
;
A
#
# COMPACT_ATOMS: atom_id res chain seq x y z
N MET A 1 72.24 7.62 2.74
CA MET A 1 71.12 8.03 1.85
C MET A 1 71.27 9.52 1.56
N SER A 2 71.19 9.97 0.30
CA SER A 2 71.18 11.43 0.00
C SER A 2 69.86 12.04 0.45
N MET A 3 69.87 13.31 0.88
CA MET A 3 68.68 14.05 1.33
C MET A 3 67.57 14.03 0.26
N GLU A 4 67.95 14.13 -1.02
CA GLU A 4 67.02 14.00 -2.16
C GLU A 4 66.32 12.64 -2.23
N LYS A 5 67.03 11.55 -1.89
CA LYS A 5 66.44 10.20 -1.88
C LYS A 5 65.43 10.06 -0.74
N MET A 6 65.69 10.67 0.41
CA MET A 6 64.74 10.67 1.53
C MET A 6 63.46 11.43 1.19
N GLY A 7 63.57 12.61 0.59
CA GLY A 7 62.39 13.38 0.15
C GLY A 7 61.51 12.62 -0.85
N LYS A 8 62.13 11.94 -1.84
CA LYS A 8 61.38 11.08 -2.78
C LYS A 8 60.65 9.94 -2.08
N VAL A 9 61.28 9.29 -1.10
CA VAL A 9 60.66 8.20 -0.32
C VAL A 9 59.47 8.72 0.48
N GLU A 10 59.59 9.90 1.09
CA GLU A 10 58.50 10.54 1.84
C GLU A 10 57.31 10.90 0.93
N GLU A 11 57.57 11.45 -0.25
CA GLU A 11 56.52 11.70 -1.25
C GLU A 11 55.81 10.41 -1.68
N HIS A 12 56.57 9.34 -1.95
CA HIS A 12 56.00 8.03 -2.29
C HIS A 12 55.14 7.47 -1.16
N PHE A 13 55.60 7.61 0.08
CA PHE A 13 54.86 7.19 1.26
C PHE A 13 53.54 7.97 1.40
N GLN A 14 53.59 9.29 1.19
CA GLN A 14 52.40 10.14 1.26
C GLN A 14 51.39 9.80 0.16
N ARG A 15 51.86 9.56 -1.08
CA ARG A 15 50.99 9.08 -2.18
C ARG A 15 50.35 7.73 -1.86
N ALA A 16 51.10 6.80 -1.28
CA ALA A 16 50.56 5.49 -0.88
C ALA A 16 49.49 5.62 0.21
N LEU A 17 49.66 6.53 1.17
CA LEU A 17 48.65 6.83 2.19
C LEU A 17 47.37 7.41 1.59
N GLU A 18 47.48 8.36 0.66
CA GLU A 18 46.30 8.93 -0.02
C GLU A 18 45.56 7.89 -0.86
N LEU A 19 46.28 7.03 -1.58
CA LEU A 19 45.69 5.90 -2.31
C LEU A 19 44.94 4.95 -1.36
N LYS A 20 45.51 4.62 -0.20
CA LYS A 20 44.86 3.78 0.81
C LYS A 20 43.55 4.42 1.31
N LYS A 21 43.53 5.74 1.53
CA LYS A 21 42.30 6.48 1.91
C LYS A 21 41.26 6.43 0.79
N MET A 22 41.66 6.61 -0.47
CA MET A 22 40.75 6.53 -1.62
C MET A 22 40.13 5.14 -1.74
N VAL A 23 40.93 4.07 -1.62
CA VAL A 23 40.44 2.68 -1.64
C VAL A 23 39.44 2.44 -0.50
N HIS A 24 39.71 2.95 0.70
CA HIS A 24 38.79 2.83 1.83
C HIS A 24 37.46 3.55 1.57
N ARG A 25 37.49 4.78 1.05
CA ARG A 25 36.28 5.53 0.64
C ARG A 25 35.48 4.79 -0.42
N TRP A 26 36.15 4.27 -1.44
CA TRP A 26 35.52 3.48 -2.50
C TRP A 26 34.85 2.24 -1.94
N ARG A 27 35.54 1.49 -1.06
CA ARG A 27 34.99 0.29 -0.41
C ARG A 27 33.74 0.62 0.41
N ASN A 28 33.78 1.68 1.21
CA ASN A 28 32.64 2.11 2.01
C ASN A 28 31.45 2.52 1.13
N SER A 29 31.70 3.28 0.05
CA SER A 29 30.66 3.66 -0.92
C SER A 29 30.07 2.45 -1.63
N HIS A 30 30.89 1.46 -1.99
CA HIS A 30 30.45 0.23 -2.63
C HIS A 30 29.55 -0.60 -1.70
N THR A 31 29.96 -0.79 -0.44
CA THR A 31 29.12 -1.46 0.57
C THR A 31 27.80 -0.73 0.80
N HIS A 32 27.82 0.60 0.86
CA HIS A 32 26.60 1.40 1.00
C HIS A 32 25.65 1.21 -0.19
N CYS A 33 26.18 1.25 -1.41
CA CYS A 33 25.39 1.02 -2.63
C CYS A 33 24.75 -0.38 -2.64
N LEU A 34 25.51 -1.42 -2.32
CA LEU A 34 24.99 -2.79 -2.22
C LEU A 34 23.87 -2.92 -1.16
N TRP A 35 24.02 -2.24 -0.02
CA TRP A 35 22.99 -2.21 1.01
C TRP A 35 21.72 -1.50 0.52
N GLN A 36 21.84 -0.37 -0.17
CA GLN A 36 20.69 0.33 -0.76
C GLN A 36 19.96 -0.53 -1.80
N ILE A 37 20.69 -1.23 -2.67
CA ILE A 37 20.10 -2.14 -3.68
C ILE A 37 19.35 -3.28 -3.00
N THR A 38 19.94 -3.90 -1.98
CA THR A 38 19.28 -4.99 -1.25
C THR A 38 18.04 -4.48 -0.51
N LEU A 39 18.10 -3.28 0.08
CA LEU A 39 16.97 -2.65 0.74
C LEU A 39 15.85 -2.32 -0.24
N SER A 40 16.15 -1.76 -1.41
CA SER A 40 15.15 -1.42 -2.43
C SER A 40 14.49 -2.68 -3.00
N GLN A 41 15.27 -3.73 -3.28
CA GLN A 41 14.78 -5.04 -3.71
C GLN A 41 13.85 -5.66 -2.67
N ARG A 42 14.15 -5.54 -1.37
CA ARG A 42 13.26 -6.02 -0.30
C ARG A 42 12.02 -5.14 -0.14
N ARG A 43 12.14 -3.83 -0.30
CA ARG A 43 11.00 -2.90 -0.17
C ARG A 43 9.96 -3.07 -1.26
N ASN A 44 10.38 -3.43 -2.48
CA ASN A 44 9.48 -3.62 -3.62
C ASN A 44 8.36 -4.66 -3.36
N PRO A 45 8.66 -5.94 -3.01
CA PRO A 45 7.62 -6.93 -2.74
C PRO A 45 6.73 -6.53 -1.56
N TYR A 46 7.29 -5.94 -0.49
CA TYR A 46 6.46 -5.45 0.61
C TYR A 46 5.56 -4.28 0.22
N ALA A 47 5.97 -3.42 -0.71
CA ALA A 47 5.11 -2.37 -1.24
C ALA A 47 3.95 -2.95 -2.05
N ILE A 48 4.22 -3.94 -2.89
CA ILE A 48 3.18 -4.67 -3.65
C ILE A 48 2.21 -5.38 -2.71
N LEU A 49 2.72 -6.09 -1.69
CA LEU A 49 1.88 -6.77 -0.69
C LEU A 49 1.00 -5.79 0.09
N ARG A 50 1.54 -4.64 0.51
CA ARG A 50 0.73 -3.59 1.16
C ARG A 50 -0.34 -3.04 0.22
N MET A 51 -0.01 -2.80 -1.05
CA MET A 51 -0.99 -2.35 -2.04
C MET A 51 -2.11 -3.38 -2.26
N GLN A 52 -1.78 -4.67 -2.30
CA GLN A 52 -2.76 -5.75 -2.39
C GLN A 52 -3.68 -5.78 -1.18
N ASP A 53 -3.14 -5.68 0.03
CA ASP A 53 -3.94 -5.64 1.26
C ASP A 53 -4.89 -4.43 1.29
N THR A 54 -4.39 -3.23 0.94
CA THR A 54 -5.25 -2.04 0.82
C THR A 54 -6.33 -2.22 -0.23
N MET A 55 -6.02 -2.85 -1.38
CA MET A 55 -7.00 -3.10 -2.44
C MET A 55 -8.12 -4.05 -1.97
N VAL A 56 -7.78 -5.09 -1.20
CA VAL A 56 -8.77 -6.02 -0.63
C VAL A 56 -9.69 -5.30 0.36
N GLN A 57 -9.14 -4.43 1.21
CA GLN A 57 -9.92 -3.63 2.15
C GLN A 57 -10.88 -2.67 1.43
N GLU A 58 -10.41 -1.96 0.41
CA GLU A 58 -11.23 -1.07 -0.42
C GLU A 58 -12.36 -1.84 -1.13
N LEU A 59 -12.06 -3.02 -1.68
CA LEU A 59 -13.07 -3.89 -2.30
C LEU A 59 -14.13 -4.36 -1.29
N ALA A 60 -13.75 -4.67 -0.06
CA ALA A 60 -14.68 -5.05 0.99
C ALA A 60 -15.63 -3.89 1.37
N LEU A 61 -15.10 -2.67 1.47
CA LEU A 61 -15.89 -1.46 1.71
C LEU A 61 -16.85 -1.16 0.56
N ALA A 62 -16.38 -1.24 -0.69
CA ALA A 62 -17.20 -1.04 -1.87
C ALA A 62 -18.35 -2.07 -1.95
N ASN A 63 -18.07 -3.34 -1.64
CA ASN A 63 -19.10 -4.38 -1.60
C ASN A 63 -20.14 -4.11 -0.50
N LYS A 64 -19.71 -3.66 0.69
CA LYS A 64 -20.62 -3.27 1.77
C LYS A 64 -21.55 -2.13 1.34
N GLN A 65 -21.01 -1.10 0.69
CA GLN A 65 -21.81 0.02 0.17
C GLN A 65 -22.81 -0.45 -0.91
N LEU A 66 -22.37 -1.31 -1.84
CA LEU A 66 -23.24 -1.88 -2.87
C LEU A 66 -24.41 -2.67 -2.27
N LEU A 67 -24.15 -3.48 -1.24
CA LEU A 67 -25.19 -4.23 -0.53
C LEU A 67 -26.20 -3.29 0.15
N MET A 68 -25.74 -2.22 0.81
CA MET A 68 -26.63 -1.23 1.42
C MET A 68 -27.53 -0.54 0.38
N VAL A 69 -26.97 -0.14 -0.77
CA VAL A 69 -27.73 0.47 -1.86
C VAL A 69 -28.77 -0.51 -2.42
N ARG A 70 -28.40 -1.78 -2.61
CA ARG A 70 -29.32 -2.82 -3.06
C ARG A 70 -30.45 -3.08 -2.06
N GLN A 71 -30.14 -3.16 -0.78
CA GLN A 71 -31.15 -3.32 0.28
C GLN A 71 -32.14 -2.15 0.28
N ALA A 72 -31.64 -0.91 0.21
CA ALA A 72 -32.50 0.27 0.14
C ALA A 72 -33.41 0.26 -1.11
N ALA A 73 -32.86 -0.09 -2.28
CA ALA A 73 -33.64 -0.21 -3.51
C ALA A 73 -34.72 -1.31 -3.42
N LEU A 74 -34.40 -2.46 -2.82
CA LEU A 74 -35.37 -3.54 -2.57
C LEU A 74 -36.48 -3.10 -1.61
N HIS A 75 -36.13 -2.41 -0.51
CA HIS A 75 -37.13 -1.87 0.41
C HIS A 75 -38.08 -0.91 -0.29
N GLN A 76 -37.57 0.00 -1.14
CA GLN A 76 -38.41 0.91 -1.92
C GLN A 76 -39.33 0.18 -2.91
N LEU A 77 -38.87 -0.92 -3.52
CA LEU A 77 -39.71 -1.74 -4.40
C LEU A 77 -40.84 -2.41 -3.60
N PHE A 78 -40.52 -3.03 -2.46
CA PHE A 78 -41.52 -3.66 -1.60
C PHE A 78 -42.52 -2.67 -1.01
N GLU A 79 -42.10 -1.44 -0.67
CA GLU A 79 -43.02 -0.40 -0.22
C GLU A 79 -44.04 -0.02 -1.31
N LYS A 80 -43.59 0.11 -2.56
CA LYS A 80 -44.48 0.39 -3.70
C LYS A 80 -45.45 -0.76 -3.95
N GLU A 81 -44.97 -2.00 -3.95
CA GLU A 81 -45.81 -3.19 -4.09
C GLU A 81 -46.82 -3.30 -2.94
N HIS A 82 -46.39 -3.06 -1.70
CA HIS A 82 -47.26 -3.09 -0.53
C HIS A 82 -48.36 -2.03 -0.63
N GLN A 83 -48.04 -0.81 -1.08
CA GLN A 83 -49.04 0.24 -1.32
C GLN A 83 -50.04 -0.16 -2.40
N GLN A 84 -49.56 -0.75 -3.51
CA GLN A 84 -50.44 -1.24 -4.57
C GLN A 84 -51.39 -2.32 -4.05
N TYR A 85 -50.87 -3.35 -3.38
CA TYR A 85 -51.71 -4.43 -2.85
C TYR A 85 -52.68 -3.95 -1.77
N GLN A 86 -52.29 -2.98 -0.94
CA GLN A 86 -53.20 -2.39 0.04
C GLN A 86 -54.37 -1.67 -0.64
N GLN A 87 -54.13 -0.98 -1.76
CA GLN A 87 -55.21 -0.36 -2.55
C GLN A 87 -56.14 -1.43 -3.14
N GLU A 88 -55.59 -2.47 -3.78
CA GLU A 88 -56.37 -3.58 -4.36
C GLU A 88 -57.20 -4.35 -3.30
N LEU A 89 -56.66 -4.48 -2.07
CA LEU A 89 -57.39 -5.09 -0.96
C LEU A 89 -58.51 -4.19 -0.46
N ASN A 90 -58.25 -2.89 -0.32
CA ASN A 90 -59.25 -1.92 0.11
C ASN A 90 -60.46 -1.87 -0.84
N GLU A 91 -60.24 -1.97 -2.15
CA GLU A 91 -61.32 -2.09 -3.16
C GLU A 91 -62.19 -3.33 -2.94
N LYS A 92 -61.62 -4.41 -2.41
CA LYS A 92 -62.34 -5.66 -2.05
C LYS A 92 -62.90 -5.64 -0.62
N GLY A 93 -62.76 -4.53 0.10
CA GLY A 93 -63.13 -4.41 1.52
C GLY A 93 -62.26 -5.25 2.46
N LYS A 94 -61.04 -5.60 2.05
CA LYS A 94 -60.05 -6.36 2.82
C LYS A 94 -58.86 -5.47 3.17
N ALA A 95 -58.05 -5.89 4.13
CA ALA A 95 -56.79 -5.22 4.49
C ALA A 95 -55.76 -6.27 4.90
N PHE A 96 -54.48 -5.90 4.91
CA PHE A 96 -53.43 -6.74 5.47
C PHE A 96 -53.61 -6.93 6.99
N TYR A 97 -53.31 -8.13 7.48
CA TYR A 97 -53.21 -8.38 8.92
C TYR A 97 -51.98 -7.65 9.46
N MET A 98 -52.17 -6.79 10.46
CA MET A 98 -51.09 -6.18 11.21
C MET A 98 -51.11 -6.71 12.64
N GLU A 99 -50.01 -7.32 13.06
CA GLU A 99 -49.82 -7.73 14.45
C GLU A 99 -49.73 -6.47 15.32
N ARG A 100 -50.62 -6.37 16.31
CA ARG A 100 -50.54 -5.31 17.33
C ARG A 100 -49.78 -5.88 18.52
N LEU A 101 -48.62 -5.28 18.83
CA LEU A 101 -47.89 -5.51 20.08
C LEU A 101 -48.63 -4.90 21.27
#